data_AF-X1EYG2-F1
#
_entry.id   AF-X1EYG2-F1
#
_cell.length_a   1.000
_cell.length_b   1.000
_cell.length_c   1.000
_cell.angle_alpha   90.00
_cell.angle_beta   90.00
_cell.angle_gamma   90.00
#
_symmetry.space_group_name_H-M   'P 1'
#
loop_
_entity.id
_entity.type
_entity.pdbx_description
1 polymer ?
#
loop_
_entity_poly.entity_id
_entity_poly.type
_entity_poly.pdbx_seq_one_letter_code
_entity_poly.pdbx_strand_id
1 'polypeptide(L)'
;SGFEKFWNVKCRYSGLKPHVSVLTTTIRALKMHGGGPKVVAGIPLPESYAKEDLGLLEKGIPNMVHHINIIRTSGIKPVVCINAFHTDTKAEIAMVRKVAEAAGARCAVSSHWADGGDGALELADVVKEAPLLFIPILFFAWCLSSR
;
A
#
# COMPACT_ATOMS: atom_id res chain seq x y z
N SER A 1 -6.49 1.77 -12.34
CA SER A 1 -6.88 1.84 -10.90
C SER A 1 -7.13 3.30 -10.47
N GLY A 2 -7.55 3.58 -9.22
CA GLY A 2 -7.75 4.96 -8.74
C GLY A 2 -6.46 5.80 -8.75
N PHE A 3 -5.35 5.18 -8.32
CA PHE A 3 -4.01 5.79 -8.40
C PHE A 3 -3.63 6.18 -9.83
N GLU A 4 -3.81 5.28 -10.79
CA GLU A 4 -3.44 5.50 -12.18
C GLU A 4 -4.24 6.66 -12.82
N LYS A 5 -5.52 6.80 -12.50
CA LYS A 5 -6.34 7.94 -12.96
C LYS A 5 -5.88 9.25 -12.33
N PHE A 6 -5.58 9.24 -11.03
CA PHE A 6 -5.05 10.42 -10.34
C PHE A 6 -3.71 10.86 -10.95
N TRP A 7 -2.80 9.91 -11.18
CA TRP A 7 -1.48 10.19 -11.73
C TRP A 7 -1.52 10.62 -13.20
N ASN A 8 -2.15 9.84 -14.07
CA ASN A 8 -2.10 10.09 -15.52
C ASN A 8 -3.04 11.20 -15.99
N VAL A 9 -4.12 11.47 -15.26
CA VAL A 9 -5.11 12.50 -15.62
C VAL A 9 -4.98 13.71 -14.71
N LYS A 10 -5.28 13.57 -13.40
CA LYS A 10 -5.37 14.73 -12.51
C LYS A 10 -4.03 15.45 -12.37
N CYS A 11 -2.95 14.76 -12.05
CA CYS A 11 -1.62 15.38 -11.91
C CYS A 11 -1.14 16.02 -13.21
N ARG A 12 -1.36 15.35 -14.36
CA ARG A 12 -1.02 15.89 -15.68
C ARG A 12 -1.77 17.17 -16.01
N TYR A 13 -3.09 17.20 -15.80
CA TYR A 13 -3.92 18.37 -16.12
C TYR A 13 -3.77 19.53 -15.11
N SER A 14 -3.52 19.24 -13.83
CA SER A 14 -3.45 20.25 -12.77
C SER A 14 -2.04 20.75 -12.46
N GLY A 15 -1.00 20.07 -12.97
CA GLY A 15 0.39 20.35 -12.60
C GLY A 15 0.76 19.93 -11.18
N LEU A 16 -0.13 19.24 -10.45
CA LEU A 16 0.15 18.71 -9.12
C LEU A 16 1.26 17.66 -9.20
N LYS A 17 2.24 17.77 -8.29
CA LYS A 17 3.37 16.85 -8.17
C LYS A 17 3.38 16.20 -6.79
N PRO A 18 2.66 15.07 -6.61
CA PRO A 18 2.73 14.28 -5.39
C PRO A 18 4.16 13.84 -5.10
N HIS A 19 4.59 14.00 -3.85
CA HIS A 19 5.93 13.62 -3.40
C HIS A 19 6.00 12.18 -2.89
N VAL A 20 4.88 11.68 -2.35
CA VAL A 20 4.76 10.37 -1.71
C VAL A 20 3.40 9.78 -2.07
N SER A 21 3.33 8.46 -2.19
CA SER A 21 2.07 7.73 -2.30
C SER A 21 1.96 6.73 -1.16
N VAL A 22 0.91 6.86 -0.36
CA VAL A 22 0.62 5.92 0.73
C VAL A 22 -0.30 4.81 0.20
N LEU A 23 0.20 3.58 0.23
CA LEU A 23 -0.55 2.36 -0.06
C LEU A 23 -1.05 1.76 1.26
N THR A 24 -2.32 1.98 1.58
CA THR A 24 -2.93 1.39 2.78
C THR A 24 -3.31 -0.06 2.53
N THR A 25 -2.91 -0.94 3.44
CA THR A 25 -3.24 -2.37 3.43
C THR A 25 -3.65 -2.85 4.82
N THR A 26 -4.42 -3.93 4.88
CA THR A 26 -4.76 -4.61 6.14
C THR A 26 -4.40 -6.08 6.02
N ILE A 27 -4.05 -6.74 7.13
CA ILE A 27 -3.74 -8.17 7.13
C ILE A 27 -4.91 -8.98 6.57
N ARG A 28 -6.14 -8.60 6.94
CA ARG A 28 -7.38 -9.22 6.44
C ARG A 28 -7.55 -9.09 4.93
N ALA A 29 -7.34 -7.90 4.35
CA ALA A 29 -7.44 -7.71 2.92
C ALA A 29 -6.40 -8.54 2.15
N LEU A 30 -5.16 -8.63 2.67
CA LEU A 30 -4.15 -9.49 2.08
C LEU A 30 -4.58 -10.97 2.15
N LYS A 31 -5.07 -11.45 3.29
CA LYS A 31 -5.62 -12.80 3.39
C LYS A 31 -6.78 -13.05 2.41
N MET A 32 -7.64 -12.07 2.15
CA MET A 32 -8.69 -12.16 1.13
C MET A 32 -8.11 -12.32 -0.28
N HIS A 33 -7.06 -11.55 -0.61
CA HIS A 33 -6.33 -11.69 -1.86
C HIS A 33 -5.54 -13.00 -1.99
N GLY A 34 -5.27 -13.68 -0.87
CA GLY A 34 -4.64 -15.02 -0.84
C GLY A 34 -5.59 -16.18 -1.16
N GLY A 35 -6.86 -15.90 -1.45
CA GLY A 35 -7.87 -16.92 -1.78
C GLY A 35 -8.68 -17.41 -0.58
N GLY A 36 -8.85 -16.56 0.44
CA GLY A 36 -9.67 -16.89 1.60
C GLY A 36 -11.17 -17.03 1.25
N PRO A 37 -12.00 -17.46 2.21
CA PRO A 37 -13.43 -17.67 1.98
C PRO A 37 -14.13 -16.40 1.50
N LYS A 38 -15.12 -16.55 0.61
CA LYS A 38 -15.82 -15.41 0.00
C LYS A 38 -16.43 -14.50 1.07
N VAL A 39 -16.07 -13.22 1.02
CA VAL A 39 -16.70 -12.19 1.87
C VAL A 39 -17.98 -11.72 1.20
N VAL A 40 -19.09 -11.80 1.92
CA VAL A 40 -20.42 -11.38 1.45
C VAL A 40 -20.92 -10.27 2.37
N ALA A 41 -21.37 -9.16 1.78
CA ALA A 41 -21.91 -8.04 2.55
C ALA A 41 -23.12 -8.48 3.39
N GLY A 42 -23.17 -8.05 4.65
CA GLY A 42 -24.23 -8.42 5.59
C GLY A 42 -23.99 -9.74 6.34
N ILE A 43 -22.93 -10.50 6.01
CA ILE A 43 -22.54 -11.71 6.74
C ILE A 43 -21.28 -11.41 7.56
N PRO A 44 -21.17 -11.92 8.81
CA PRO A 44 -19.95 -11.82 9.59
C PRO A 44 -18.73 -12.34 8.82
N LEU A 45 -17.58 -11.70 9.05
CA LEU A 45 -16.34 -12.09 8.41
C LEU A 45 -15.94 -13.51 8.85
N PRO A 46 -15.56 -14.40 7.92
CA PRO A 46 -15.08 -15.74 8.27
C PRO A 46 -13.91 -15.71 9.26
N GLU A 47 -13.86 -16.67 10.19
CA GLU A 47 -12.83 -16.71 11.24
C GLU A 47 -11.40 -16.78 10.71
N SER A 48 -11.20 -17.33 9.50
CA SER A 48 -9.89 -17.37 8.82
C SER A 48 -9.28 -15.97 8.64
N TYR A 49 -10.09 -14.92 8.67
CA TYR A 49 -9.61 -13.54 8.61
C TYR A 49 -9.30 -12.94 9.99
N ALA A 50 -9.92 -13.46 11.05
CA ALA A 50 -9.74 -12.99 12.42
C ALA A 50 -8.64 -13.76 13.19
N LYS A 51 -8.25 -14.95 12.71
CA LYS A 51 -7.16 -15.75 13.26
C LYS A 51 -5.88 -15.57 12.45
N GLU A 52 -4.73 -15.83 13.10
CA GLU A 52 -3.44 -15.84 12.43
C GLU A 52 -3.42 -16.89 11.32
N ASP A 53 -3.07 -16.48 10.10
CA ASP A 53 -2.85 -17.40 8.98
C ASP A 53 -1.76 -16.84 8.06
N LEU A 54 -0.51 -17.20 8.37
CA LEU A 54 0.65 -16.77 7.60
C LEU A 54 0.67 -17.33 6.17
N GLY A 55 0.12 -18.53 5.95
CA GLY A 55 0.10 -19.15 4.62
C GLY A 55 -0.90 -18.48 3.69
N LEU A 56 -2.07 -18.12 4.21
CA LEU A 56 -3.06 -17.35 3.47
C LEU A 56 -2.60 -15.91 3.23
N LEU A 57 -1.94 -15.30 4.22
CA LEU A 57 -1.34 -13.98 4.09
C LEU A 57 -0.27 -13.96 2.99
N GLU A 58 0.66 -14.93 3.00
CA GLU A 58 1.73 -15.04 2.01
C GLU A 58 1.20 -15.11 0.57
N LYS A 59 0.12 -15.87 0.35
CA LYS A 59 -0.54 -15.95 -0.96
C LYS A 59 -1.16 -14.63 -1.42
N GLY A 60 -1.49 -13.74 -0.48
CA GLY A 60 -2.07 -12.42 -0.74
C GLY A 60 -1.06 -11.31 -0.98
N ILE A 61 0.16 -11.47 -0.45
CA ILE A 61 1.27 -10.50 -0.58
C ILE A 61 1.57 -10.06 -2.04
N PRO A 62 1.50 -10.94 -3.07
CA PRO A 62 1.72 -10.53 -4.45
C PRO A 62 0.83 -9.36 -4.91
N ASN A 63 -0.38 -9.22 -4.37
CA ASN A 63 -1.25 -8.07 -4.65
C ASN A 63 -0.63 -6.75 -4.18
N MET A 64 -0.12 -6.71 -2.94
CA MET A 64 0.55 -5.53 -2.39
C MET A 64 1.82 -5.20 -3.18
N VAL A 65 2.66 -6.20 -3.47
CA VAL A 65 3.90 -6.02 -4.22
C VAL A 65 3.63 -5.47 -5.62
N HIS A 66 2.58 -5.95 -6.29
CA HIS A 66 2.15 -5.42 -7.58
C HIS A 66 1.80 -3.92 -7.51
N HIS A 67 1.06 -3.49 -6.48
CA HIS A 67 0.73 -2.07 -6.28
C HIS A 67 1.94 -1.22 -5.91
N ILE A 68 2.87 -1.73 -5.10
CA ILE A 68 4.16 -1.07 -4.84
C ILE A 68 4.89 -0.81 -6.17
N ASN A 69 4.96 -1.81 -7.05
CA ASN A 69 5.62 -1.67 -8.35
C ASN A 69 4.95 -0.64 -9.25
N ILE A 70 3.60 -0.58 -9.29
CA ILE A 70 2.88 0.45 -10.05
C ILE A 70 3.26 1.87 -9.58
N ILE A 71 3.30 2.08 -8.26
CA ILE A 71 3.67 3.38 -7.68
C ILE A 71 5.11 3.75 -8.06
N ARG A 72 6.03 2.77 -7.97
CA ARG A 72 7.44 2.97 -8.32
C ARG A 72 7.64 3.31 -9.79
N THR A 73 6.93 2.64 -10.70
CA THR A 73 6.97 2.95 -12.14
C THR A 73 6.50 4.37 -12.43
N SER A 74 5.67 4.94 -11.56
CA SER A 74 5.23 6.34 -11.66
C SER A 74 6.27 7.34 -11.16
N GLY A 75 7.43 6.89 -10.68
CA GLY A 75 8.52 7.75 -10.18
C GLY A 75 8.30 8.28 -8.76
N ILE A 76 7.26 7.83 -8.06
CA ILE A 76 6.98 8.21 -6.67
C ILE A 76 7.50 7.13 -5.72
N LYS A 77 7.91 7.53 -4.52
CA LYS A 77 8.24 6.59 -3.44
C LYS A 77 6.98 6.05 -2.76
N PRO A 78 6.76 4.73 -2.76
CA PRO A 78 5.66 4.14 -2.01
C PRO A 78 5.97 4.09 -0.51
N VAL A 79 4.97 4.41 0.29
CA VAL A 79 4.90 4.12 1.72
C VAL A 79 3.73 3.15 1.93
N VAL A 80 3.99 1.96 2.45
CA VAL A 80 2.95 1.02 2.85
C VAL A 80 2.48 1.36 4.26
N CYS A 81 1.20 1.64 4.41
CA CYS A 81 0.55 1.77 5.71
C CYS A 81 -0.16 0.45 6.03
N ILE A 82 0.35 -0.29 7.03
CA ILE A 82 -0.35 -1.44 7.60
C ILE A 82 -1.35 -0.91 8.61
N ASN A 83 -2.61 -0.81 8.20
CA ASN A 83 -3.70 -0.44 9.09
C ASN A 83 -4.07 -1.65 9.95
N ALA A 84 -3.57 -1.66 11.19
CA ALA A 84 -3.62 -2.80 12.10
C ALA A 84 -4.93 -2.87 12.88
N PHE A 85 -5.46 -4.09 13.00
CA PHE A 85 -6.60 -4.41 13.85
C PHE A 85 -6.18 -5.21 15.07
N HIS A 86 -7.02 -5.23 16.10
CA HIS A 86 -6.78 -5.97 17.35
C HIS A 86 -6.60 -7.48 17.15
N THR A 87 -7.10 -8.04 16.04
CA THR A 87 -6.94 -9.45 15.66
C THR A 87 -5.62 -9.74 14.96
N ASP A 88 -4.92 -8.72 14.48
CA ASP A 88 -3.72 -8.89 13.68
C ASP A 88 -2.54 -9.23 14.59
N THR A 89 -1.79 -10.26 14.21
CA THR A 89 -0.66 -10.72 15.01
C THR A 89 0.63 -10.00 14.68
N LYS A 90 1.57 -9.99 15.63
CA LYS A 90 2.92 -9.45 15.39
C LYS A 90 3.64 -10.19 14.26
N ALA A 91 3.40 -11.49 14.09
CA ALA A 91 4.00 -12.30 13.04
C ALA A 91 3.47 -11.90 11.65
N GLU A 92 2.16 -11.72 11.50
CA GLU A 92 1.54 -11.24 10.26
C GLU A 92 2.05 -9.84 9.88
N ILE A 93 2.07 -8.92 10.85
CA ILE A 93 2.58 -7.55 10.65
C ILE A 93 4.05 -7.56 10.23
N ALA A 94 4.88 -8.36 10.90
CA ALA A 94 6.30 -8.47 10.58
C ALA A 94 6.54 -9.03 9.18
N MET A 95 5.75 -10.01 8.74
CA MET A 95 5.81 -10.55 7.38
C MET A 95 5.52 -9.47 6.33
N VAL A 96 4.42 -8.72 6.51
CA VAL A 96 4.03 -7.66 5.57
C VAL A 96 5.07 -6.55 5.52
N ARG A 97 5.58 -6.11 6.67
CA ARG A 97 6.64 -5.10 6.76
C ARG A 97 7.89 -5.55 6.01
N LYS A 98 8.36 -6.77 6.28
CA LYS A 98 9.56 -7.34 5.63
C LYS A 98 9.41 -7.35 4.10
N VAL A 99 8.25 -7.78 3.59
CA VAL A 99 8.05 -7.84 2.13
C VAL A 99 7.87 -6.45 1.52
N ALA A 100 7.17 -5.53 2.20
CA ALA A 100 7.04 -4.15 1.74
C ALA A 100 8.41 -3.47 1.59
N GLU A 101 9.27 -3.62 2.59
CA GLU A 101 10.63 -3.09 2.60
C GLU A 101 11.51 -3.75 1.53
N ALA A 102 11.44 -5.07 1.38
CA ALA A 102 12.14 -5.79 0.31
C ALA A 102 11.68 -5.38 -1.10
N ALA A 103 10.42 -4.99 -1.27
CA ALA A 103 9.87 -4.48 -2.53
C ALA A 103 10.26 -3.00 -2.81
N GLY A 104 11.01 -2.37 -1.91
CA GLY A 104 11.49 -0.99 -2.05
C GLY A 104 10.48 0.07 -1.60
N ALA A 105 9.50 -0.29 -0.78
CA ALA A 105 8.62 0.65 -0.10
C ALA A 105 9.11 0.90 1.33
N ARG A 106 8.85 2.09 1.88
CA ARG A 106 8.87 2.20 3.34
C ARG A 106 7.60 1.60 3.92
N CYS A 107 7.62 1.22 5.19
CA CYS A 107 6.46 0.66 5.86
C CYS A 107 6.23 1.31 7.22
N ALA A 108 4.98 1.60 7.54
CA ALA A 108 4.53 2.04 8.85
C ALA A 108 3.32 1.23 9.30
N VAL A 109 3.24 0.89 10.58
CA VAL A 109 2.04 0.35 11.17
C VAL A 109 1.21 1.51 11.71
N SER A 110 -0.10 1.42 11.58
CA SER A 110 -0.99 2.43 12.11
C SER A 110 -2.23 1.82 12.74
N SER A 111 -2.57 2.31 13.92
CA SER A 111 -3.78 1.98 14.69
C SER A 111 -4.75 3.16 14.75
N HIS A 112 -4.63 4.13 13.84
CA HIS A 112 -5.40 5.39 13.86
C HIS A 112 -6.91 5.22 13.87
N TRP A 113 -7.42 4.08 13.41
CA TRP A 113 -8.84 3.75 13.53
C TRP A 113 -9.28 3.62 14.99
N ALA A 114 -8.42 3.07 15.86
CA ALA A 114 -8.69 2.91 17.29
C ALA A 114 -8.17 4.10 18.12
N ASP A 115 -6.96 4.57 17.82
CA ASP A 115 -6.23 5.53 18.67
C ASP A 115 -6.22 6.96 18.08
N GLY A 116 -7.00 7.22 17.03
CA GLY A 116 -7.08 8.52 16.38
C GLY A 116 -5.72 8.99 15.82
N GLY A 117 -5.40 10.27 16.00
CA GLY A 117 -4.14 10.85 15.50
C GLY A 117 -2.88 10.20 16.09
N ASP A 118 -2.93 9.77 17.35
CA ASP A 118 -1.79 9.17 18.05
C ASP A 118 -1.40 7.81 17.44
N GLY A 119 -2.39 7.07 16.92
CA GLY A 119 -2.16 5.82 16.18
C GLY A 119 -1.56 5.99 14.78
N ALA A 120 -1.35 7.23 14.32
CA ALA A 120 -0.76 7.54 13.01
C ALA A 120 0.63 8.18 13.08
N LEU A 121 1.24 8.30 14.27
CA LEU A 121 2.53 8.99 14.43
C LEU A 121 3.65 8.32 13.60
N GLU A 122 3.77 6.98 13.65
CA GLU A 122 4.76 6.25 12.83
C GLU A 122 4.55 6.52 11.34
N LEU A 123 3.29 6.52 10.88
CA LEU A 123 2.96 6.81 9.49
C LEU A 123 3.35 8.24 9.11
N ALA A 124 3.09 9.22 9.98
CA ALA A 124 3.43 10.61 9.75
C ALA A 124 4.95 10.80 9.63
N ASP A 125 5.72 10.19 10.53
CA ASP A 125 7.19 10.23 10.50
C ASP A 125 7.75 9.58 9.23
N VAL A 126 7.28 8.38 8.88
CA VAL A 126 7.72 7.67 7.67
C VAL A 126 7.39 8.46 6.39
N VAL A 127 6.23 9.12 6.34
CA VAL A 127 5.85 9.98 5.21
C VAL A 127 6.73 11.24 5.15
N LYS A 128 7.02 11.86 6.30
CA LYS A 128 7.89 13.04 6.40
C LYS A 128 9.33 12.74 6.00
N GLU A 129 9.84 11.57 6.38
CA GLU A 129 11.20 11.11 6.05
C GLU A 129 11.33 10.55 4.63
N ALA A 130 10.23 10.41 3.90
CA ALA A 130 10.27 9.98 2.52
C ALA A 130 11.02 11.02 1.66
N PRO A 131 12.24 10.72 1.14
CA PRO A 131 13.07 11.72 0.54
C PRO A 131 12.40 12.14 -0.76
N LEU A 132 12.35 13.45 -0.97
CA LEU A 132 11.93 14.10 -2.20
C LEU A 132 12.92 13.73 -3.33
N LEU A 133 12.85 12.51 -3.88
CA LEU A 133 13.53 12.22 -5.14
C LEU A 133 12.58 12.65 -6.25
N PHE A 134 12.79 13.86 -6.73
CA PHE A 134 12.33 14.23 -8.06
C PHE A 134 13.17 13.41 -9.05
N ILE A 135 12.68 12.24 -9.47
CA ILE A 135 13.21 11.60 -10.66
C ILE A 135 12.34 12.09 -11.82
N PRO A 136 12.85 12.96 -12.71
CA PRO A 136 12.15 13.33 -13.92
C PRO A 136 12.21 12.14 -14.90
N ILE A 137 11.44 11.08 -14.63
CA ILE A 137 11.16 10.08 -15.66
C ILE A 137 9.89 10.55 -16.37
N LEU A 138 10.05 10.87 -17.66
CA LEU A 138 9.03 11.31 -18.63
C LEU A 138 8.72 12.81 -18.69
N PHE A 139 9.75 13.66 -18.76
CA PHE A 139 9.65 14.83 -19.63
C PHE A 139 10.48 14.52 -20.89
N PHE A 140 9.83 14.50 -22.06
CA PHE A 140 10.37 14.55 -23.43
C PHE A 140 10.48 13.34 -24.39
N ALA A 141 10.52 12.05 -24.00
CA ALA A 141 10.84 11.01 -25.01
C ALA A 141 9.66 10.28 -25.70
N TRP A 142 8.45 10.24 -25.12
CA TRP A 142 7.32 9.44 -25.68
C TRP A 142 6.25 10.29 -26.39
N CYS A 143 6.64 11.38 -27.05
CA CYS A 143 5.73 12.15 -27.91
C CYS A 143 6.14 12.13 -29.40
N LEU A 144 7.19 11.37 -29.79
CA LEU A 144 7.71 11.36 -31.16
C LEU A 144 7.94 9.97 -31.79
N SER A 145 7.60 8.85 -31.14
CA SER A 145 7.80 7.51 -31.73
C SER A 145 6.55 6.62 -31.77
N SER A 146 5.43 7.17 -32.20
CA SER A 146 4.33 6.39 -32.76
C SER A 146 3.61 7.26 -33.77
N ARG A 147 4.12 7.24 -35.01
CA ARG A 147 3.28 7.37 -36.20
C ARG A 147 2.38 6.14 -36.30
#